data_AF-X1QSK8-F1
#
_entry.id   AF-X1QSK8-F1
#
_cell.length_a   1.000
_cell.length_b   1.000
_cell.length_c   1.000
_cell.angle_alpha   90.00
_cell.angle_beta   90.00
_cell.angle_gamma   90.00
#
_symmetry.space_group_name_H-M   'P 1'
#
loop_
_entity.id
_entity.type
_entity.pdbx_description
1 polymer ?
#
loop_
_entity_poly.entity_id
_entity_poly.type
_entity_poly.pdbx_seq_one_letter_code
_entity_poly.pdbx_strand_id
1 'polypeptide(L)'
;EKEIDYCLDILVKNRLIIEDKNGILSPTANGVLIIAKGIKVDTYFYFKTWMKNSKQGEISDLELLIVLSLSRNGKDLPIPFSQPYRNDYKRGTYNHDWDGEEIYWHKILGLIFDQREGDKEIYRDKFILKEGEEETSTLEDYLSCKKTLLLYDWIKGDKEVKSLEQEYILYKGSILRLAEGFCWLADSLAAIAESACWKKKTKINS
;
A
#
# COMPACT_ATOMS: atom_id res chain seq x y z
N GLU A 1 -25.96 5.00 -17.48
CA GLU A 1 -26.95 4.16 -16.78
C GLU A 1 -26.32 2.83 -16.36
N LYS A 2 -26.01 1.90 -17.28
CA LYS A 2 -25.41 0.58 -16.93
C LYS A 2 -24.19 0.60 -15.99
N GLU A 3 -23.28 1.54 -16.16
CA GLU A 3 -22.07 1.65 -15.29
C GLU A 3 -22.40 2.16 -13.89
N ILE A 4 -23.39 3.04 -13.76
CA ILE A 4 -23.83 3.59 -12.47
C ILE A 4 -24.53 2.47 -11.68
N ASP A 5 -25.46 1.76 -12.32
CA ASP A 5 -26.18 0.65 -11.70
C ASP A 5 -25.21 -0.44 -11.24
N TYR A 6 -24.23 -0.78 -12.08
CA TYR A 6 -23.16 -1.71 -11.72
C TYR A 6 -22.35 -1.27 -10.49
N CYS A 7 -22.01 0.02 -10.39
CA CYS A 7 -21.30 0.53 -9.23
C CYS A 7 -22.17 0.50 -7.96
N LEU A 8 -23.45 0.87 -8.07
CA LEU A 8 -24.40 0.79 -6.96
C LEU A 8 -24.56 -0.64 -6.46
N ASP A 9 -24.70 -1.60 -7.38
CA ASP A 9 -24.76 -3.04 -7.06
C ASP A 9 -23.52 -3.50 -6.30
N ILE A 10 -22.31 -3.06 -6.70
CA ILE A 10 -21.08 -3.37 -5.97
C ILE A 10 -21.12 -2.80 -4.56
N LEU A 11 -21.55 -1.54 -4.39
CA LEU A 11 -21.61 -0.89 -3.07
C LEU A 11 -22.65 -1.57 -2.15
N VAL A 12 -23.81 -1.96 -2.68
CA VAL A 12 -24.86 -2.70 -1.95
C VAL A 12 -24.34 -4.09 -1.58
N LYS A 13 -23.79 -4.84 -2.53
CA LYS A 13 -23.24 -6.20 -2.32
C LYS A 13 -22.19 -6.24 -1.21
N ASN A 14 -21.37 -5.19 -1.13
CA ASN A 14 -20.35 -5.08 -0.10
C ASN A 14 -20.82 -4.34 1.17
N ARG A 15 -22.11 -4.02 1.30
CA ARG A 15 -22.72 -3.36 2.46
C ARG A 15 -22.08 -2.00 2.78
N LEU A 16 -21.71 -1.24 1.76
CA LEU A 16 -21.23 0.15 1.89
C LEU A 16 -22.40 1.14 1.80
N ILE A 17 -23.44 0.76 1.08
CA ILE A 17 -24.74 1.44 1.07
C ILE A 17 -25.85 0.40 1.30
N ILE A 18 -27.01 0.86 1.72
CA ILE A 18 -28.25 0.10 1.80
C ILE A 18 -29.30 0.80 0.94
N GLU A 19 -30.17 0.00 0.34
CA GLU A 19 -31.36 0.48 -0.37
C GLU A 19 -32.58 0.07 0.46
N ASP A 20 -33.46 1.03 0.75
CA ASP A 20 -34.72 0.72 1.40
C ASP A 20 -35.77 0.19 0.40
N LYS A 21 -36.93 -0.23 0.91
CA LYS A 21 -38.04 -0.75 0.09
C LYS A 21 -38.60 0.25 -0.93
N ASN A 22 -38.27 1.54 -0.81
CA ASN A 22 -38.72 2.60 -1.71
C ASN A 22 -37.63 2.99 -2.73
N GLY A 23 -36.50 2.29 -2.75
CA GLY A 23 -35.36 2.59 -3.62
C GLY A 23 -34.47 3.73 -3.11
N ILE A 24 -34.62 4.16 -1.85
CA ILE A 24 -33.79 5.23 -1.27
C ILE A 24 -32.48 4.63 -0.78
N LEU A 25 -31.36 5.14 -1.31
CA LEU A 25 -30.02 4.74 -0.91
C LEU A 25 -29.54 5.53 0.30
N SER A 26 -28.89 4.86 1.24
CA SER A 26 -28.24 5.47 2.40
C SER A 26 -26.89 4.80 2.70
N PRO A 27 -25.85 5.54 3.12
CA PRO A 27 -24.57 4.94 3.46
C PRO A 27 -24.66 4.13 4.75
N THR A 28 -23.92 3.02 4.82
CA THR A 28 -23.71 2.31 6.08
C THR A 28 -22.62 2.98 6.91
N ALA A 29 -22.40 2.55 8.16
CA ALA A 29 -21.29 3.04 8.97
C ALA A 29 -19.92 2.88 8.26
N ASN A 30 -19.73 1.79 7.51
CA ASN A 30 -18.51 1.57 6.72
C ASN A 30 -18.45 2.52 5.52
N GLY A 31 -19.58 2.75 4.83
CA GLY A 31 -19.66 3.74 3.75
C GLY A 31 -19.31 5.16 4.23
N VAL A 32 -19.87 5.56 5.37
CA VAL A 32 -19.55 6.84 6.02
C VAL A 32 -18.08 6.92 6.39
N LEU A 33 -17.50 5.84 6.95
CA LEU A 33 -16.08 5.81 7.31
C LEU A 33 -15.16 6.01 6.10
N ILE A 34 -15.43 5.31 4.99
CA ILE A 34 -14.65 5.45 3.74
C ILE A 34 -14.70 6.89 3.24
N ILE A 35 -15.89 7.50 3.20
CA ILE A 35 -16.10 8.88 2.79
C ILE A 35 -15.35 9.84 3.72
N ALA A 36 -15.50 9.67 5.04
CA ALA A 36 -14.88 10.54 6.05
C ALA A 36 -13.35 10.47 6.01
N LYS A 37 -12.77 9.30 5.72
CA LYS A 37 -11.32 9.15 5.55
C LYS A 37 -10.83 9.59 4.17
N GLY A 38 -11.71 9.79 3.19
CA GLY A 38 -11.35 10.20 1.84
C GLY A 38 -10.54 9.14 1.08
N ILE A 39 -10.68 7.86 1.46
CA ILE A 39 -9.97 6.75 0.81
C ILE A 39 -10.82 6.11 -0.28
N LYS A 40 -10.16 5.42 -1.21
CA LYS A 40 -10.83 4.62 -2.23
C LYS A 40 -11.42 3.36 -1.60
N VAL A 41 -12.53 2.91 -2.18
CA VAL A 41 -13.20 1.66 -1.79
C VAL A 41 -12.24 0.46 -1.88
N ASP A 42 -11.39 0.41 -2.92
CA ASP A 42 -10.37 -0.63 -3.09
C ASP A 42 -9.36 -0.67 -1.94
N THR A 43 -8.90 0.50 -1.48
CA THR A 43 -7.99 0.62 -0.33
C THR A 43 -8.63 0.06 0.94
N TYR A 44 -9.91 0.37 1.17
CA TYR A 44 -10.66 -0.16 2.31
C TYR A 44 -10.75 -1.69 2.28
N PHE A 45 -11.10 -2.29 1.13
CA PHE A 45 -11.16 -3.75 1.01
C PHE A 45 -9.78 -4.39 1.13
N TYR A 46 -8.76 -3.79 0.53
CA TYR A 46 -7.38 -4.24 0.65
C TYR A 46 -6.95 -4.31 2.12
N PHE A 47 -7.16 -3.24 2.90
CA PHE A 47 -6.87 -3.23 4.33
C PHE A 47 -7.66 -4.28 5.11
N LYS A 48 -8.95 -4.47 4.81
CA LYS A 48 -9.75 -5.53 5.46
C LYS A 48 -9.26 -6.93 5.17
N THR A 49 -8.87 -7.21 3.92
CA THR A 49 -8.31 -8.50 3.53
C THR A 49 -7.01 -8.76 4.27
N TRP A 50 -6.10 -7.78 4.28
CA TRP A 50 -4.86 -7.89 5.05
C TRP A 50 -5.12 -8.12 6.55
N MET A 51 -6.00 -7.35 7.20
CA MET A 51 -6.29 -7.53 8.64
C MET A 51 -6.88 -8.90 8.97
N LYS A 52 -7.63 -9.51 8.04
CA LYS A 52 -8.20 -10.86 8.21
C LYS A 52 -7.12 -11.94 8.16
N ASN A 53 -6.11 -11.74 7.32
CA ASN A 53 -5.06 -12.72 7.04
C ASN A 53 -3.78 -12.48 7.88
N SER A 54 -3.63 -11.28 8.45
CA SER A 54 -2.48 -10.90 9.27
C SER A 54 -2.49 -11.63 10.61
N LYS A 55 -1.29 -12.03 11.06
CA LYS A 55 -1.07 -12.63 12.38
C LYS A 55 -1.16 -11.52 13.45
N GLN A 56 -2.34 -11.37 14.05
CA GLN A 56 -2.59 -10.39 15.11
C GLN A 56 -1.51 -10.41 16.20
N GLY A 57 -0.77 -9.30 16.35
CA GLY A 57 0.18 -9.08 17.43
C GLY A 57 1.66 -8.98 17.02
N GLU A 58 1.99 -9.30 15.76
CA GLU A 58 3.36 -9.29 15.23
C GLU A 58 3.45 -8.47 13.93
N ILE A 59 3.04 -7.20 13.95
CA ILE A 59 3.09 -6.33 12.76
C ILE A 59 4.34 -5.45 12.87
N SER A 60 5.27 -5.60 11.93
CA SER A 60 6.48 -4.77 11.86
C SER A 60 6.20 -3.45 11.15
N ASP A 61 7.09 -2.48 11.33
CA ASP A 61 7.06 -1.22 10.57
C ASP A 61 7.18 -1.50 9.07
N LEU A 62 7.97 -2.50 8.68
CA LEU A 62 8.12 -2.91 7.28
C LEU A 62 6.82 -3.48 6.72
N GLU A 63 6.16 -4.39 7.44
CA GLU A 63 4.84 -4.91 7.05
C GLU A 63 3.83 -3.77 6.87
N LEU A 64 3.77 -2.86 7.84
CA LEU A 64 2.84 -1.74 7.80
C LEU A 64 3.11 -0.85 6.57
N LEU A 65 4.36 -0.46 6.33
CA LEU A 65 4.72 0.36 5.17
C LEU A 65 4.38 -0.33 3.84
N ILE A 66 4.61 -1.64 3.73
CA ILE A 66 4.25 -2.43 2.54
C ILE A 66 2.75 -2.40 2.32
N VAL A 67 1.95 -2.68 3.37
CA VAL A 67 0.48 -2.64 3.30
C VAL A 67 0.00 -1.25 2.86
N LEU A 68 0.53 -0.19 3.45
CA LEU A 68 0.12 1.16 3.08
C LEU A 68 0.52 1.49 1.63
N SER A 69 1.73 1.15 1.21
CA SER A 69 2.26 1.44 -0.13
C SER A 69 1.51 0.71 -1.25
N LEU A 70 1.11 -0.54 -1.02
CA LEU A 70 0.45 -1.39 -2.02
C LEU A 70 -1.05 -1.12 -2.15
N SER A 71 -1.66 -0.40 -1.18
CA SER A 71 -3.03 0.06 -1.29
C SER A 71 -3.23 0.99 -2.50
N ARG A 72 -4.45 1.07 -3.05
CA ARG A 72 -4.70 1.92 -4.24
C ARG A 72 -4.35 3.39 -3.98
N ASN A 73 -4.68 3.91 -2.79
CA ASN A 73 -4.29 5.27 -2.41
C ASN A 73 -2.77 5.41 -2.19
N GLY A 74 -2.09 4.39 -1.63
CA GLY A 74 -0.63 4.41 -1.47
C GLY A 74 0.12 4.41 -2.80
N LYS A 75 -0.36 3.63 -3.77
CA LYS A 75 0.14 3.64 -5.15
C LYS A 75 -0.02 5.02 -5.79
N ASP A 76 -1.16 5.67 -5.58
CA ASP A 76 -1.47 7.01 -6.10
C ASP A 76 -0.71 8.15 -5.41
N LEU A 77 -0.11 7.94 -4.22
CA LEU A 77 0.69 8.98 -3.56
C LEU A 77 1.89 9.35 -4.44
N PRO A 78 2.12 10.65 -4.74
CA PRO A 78 3.18 11.05 -5.63
C PRO A 78 4.55 10.90 -4.96
N ILE A 79 5.51 10.37 -5.70
CA ILE A 79 6.93 10.44 -5.38
C ILE A 79 7.64 10.90 -6.65
N PRO A 80 8.51 11.93 -6.59
CA PRO A 80 9.29 12.31 -7.76
C PRO A 80 10.08 11.11 -8.30
N PHE A 81 9.95 10.91 -9.59
CA PHE A 81 10.72 9.94 -10.33
C PHE A 81 11.05 10.56 -11.68
N SER A 82 12.33 10.51 -12.06
CA SER A 82 12.78 10.93 -13.37
C SER A 82 12.31 9.93 -14.40
N GLN A 83 11.21 10.22 -15.09
CA GLN A 83 10.97 9.58 -16.38
C GLN A 83 12.04 10.11 -17.35
N PRO A 84 12.89 9.26 -17.96
CA PRO A 84 13.64 9.73 -19.12
C PRO A 84 12.61 10.24 -20.14
N TYR A 85 12.86 11.43 -20.69
CA TYR A 85 12.00 12.13 -21.64
C TYR A 85 11.18 11.16 -22.50
N ARG A 86 9.85 11.17 -22.33
CA ARG A 86 8.90 10.62 -23.31
C ARG A 86 9.08 11.40 -24.62
N ASN A 87 10.00 10.94 -25.46
CA ASN A 87 9.95 11.23 -26.87
C ASN A 87 9.15 10.08 -27.49
N ASP A 88 7.83 10.21 -27.39
CA ASP A 88 6.87 9.37 -28.09
C ASP A 88 7.12 9.58 -29.59
N TYR A 89 7.82 8.68 -30.28
CA TYR A 89 7.68 8.35 -31.70
C TYR A 89 8.80 7.37 -32.06
N LYS A 90 8.45 6.10 -32.18
CA LYS A 90 9.29 4.97 -32.65
C LYS A 90 10.35 4.49 -31.65
N ARG A 91 10.06 3.39 -30.98
CA ARG A 91 10.95 2.21 -30.92
C ARG A 91 10.29 1.08 -30.14
N GLY A 92 10.10 -0.04 -30.82
CA GLY A 92 9.79 -1.31 -30.18
C GLY A 92 10.97 -1.78 -29.32
N THR A 93 10.65 -2.64 -28.34
CA THR A 93 11.60 -3.54 -27.67
C THR A 93 12.93 -2.91 -27.30
N TYR A 94 12.92 -2.04 -26.28
CA TYR A 94 14.14 -1.73 -25.54
C TYR A 94 13.87 -2.02 -24.08
N ASN A 95 14.65 -2.96 -23.54
CA ASN A 95 14.98 -3.06 -22.13
C ASN A 95 15.28 -1.65 -21.63
N HIS A 96 14.37 -1.07 -20.85
CA HIS A 96 14.78 -0.02 -19.94
C HIS A 96 15.74 -0.68 -18.96
N ASP A 97 16.88 -0.03 -18.69
CA ASP A 97 17.76 -0.38 -17.59
C ASP A 97 16.97 -0.17 -16.28
N TRP A 98 16.13 -1.16 -15.95
CA TRP A 98 15.40 -1.30 -14.70
C TRP A 98 16.31 -1.85 -13.59
N ASP A 99 17.64 -1.74 -13.75
CA ASP A 99 18.65 -2.07 -12.73
C ASP A 99 18.37 -1.39 -11.38
N GLY A 100 17.64 -0.26 -11.39
CA GLY A 100 17.18 0.43 -10.18
C GLY A 100 15.96 -0.20 -9.49
N GLU A 101 15.08 -0.90 -10.21
CA GLU A 101 13.90 -1.54 -9.61
C GLU A 101 14.28 -2.78 -8.81
N GLU A 102 15.17 -3.59 -9.38
CA GLU A 102 15.76 -4.74 -8.70
C GLU A 102 16.37 -4.30 -7.36
N ILE A 103 17.06 -3.15 -7.29
CA ILE A 103 17.73 -2.72 -6.05
C ILE A 103 16.75 -2.55 -4.89
N TYR A 104 15.60 -1.90 -5.10
CA TYR A 104 14.65 -1.68 -4.00
C TYR A 104 13.91 -2.95 -3.63
N TRP A 105 13.52 -3.75 -4.62
CA TRP A 105 12.87 -5.03 -4.35
C TRP A 105 13.79 -5.98 -3.57
N HIS A 106 15.04 -6.14 -4.00
CA HIS A 106 16.02 -7.00 -3.32
C HIS A 106 16.35 -6.50 -1.91
N LYS A 107 16.44 -5.19 -1.70
CA LYS A 107 16.61 -4.60 -0.36
C LYS A 107 15.42 -4.92 0.56
N ILE A 108 14.18 -4.80 0.07
CA ILE A 108 12.99 -5.18 0.85
C ILE A 108 13.02 -6.67 1.16
N LEU A 109 13.35 -7.51 0.18
CA LEU A 109 13.44 -8.95 0.37
C LEU A 109 14.48 -9.32 1.43
N GLY A 110 15.65 -8.68 1.41
CA GLY A 110 16.68 -8.82 2.45
C GLY A 110 16.13 -8.47 3.84
N LEU A 111 15.43 -7.34 3.97
CA LEU A 111 14.80 -6.94 5.23
C LEU A 111 13.74 -7.93 5.73
N ILE A 112 12.96 -8.53 4.83
CA ILE A 112 11.96 -9.56 5.18
C ILE A 112 12.65 -10.80 5.76
N PHE A 113 13.75 -11.24 5.15
CA PHE A 113 14.52 -12.38 5.65
C PHE A 113 15.23 -12.07 6.97
N ASP A 114 15.84 -10.89 7.10
CA ASP A 114 16.51 -10.44 8.33
C ASP A 114 15.55 -10.38 9.52
N GLN A 115 14.31 -9.94 9.27
CA GLN A 115 13.25 -9.89 10.29
C GLN A 115 12.52 -11.25 10.47
N ARG A 116 12.87 -12.27 9.69
CA ARG A 116 12.26 -13.61 9.69
C ARG A 116 10.75 -13.58 9.43
N GLU A 117 10.27 -12.67 8.59
CA GLU A 117 8.85 -12.47 8.31
C GLU A 117 8.37 -13.13 7.01
N GLY A 118 9.25 -13.85 6.30
CA GLY A 118 8.94 -14.43 4.99
C GLY A 118 7.80 -15.45 4.97
N ASP A 119 7.33 -15.91 6.13
CA ASP A 119 6.17 -16.79 6.23
C ASP A 119 4.83 -16.04 6.19
N LYS A 120 4.80 -14.71 6.36
CA LYS A 120 3.59 -13.90 6.32
C LYS A 120 3.02 -13.78 4.92
N GLU A 121 1.69 -13.87 4.81
CA GLU A 121 0.97 -13.91 3.53
C GLU A 121 1.21 -12.66 2.66
N ILE A 122 1.33 -11.49 3.30
CA ILE A 122 1.52 -10.19 2.62
C ILE A 122 2.76 -10.14 1.69
N TYR A 123 3.75 -11.02 1.89
CA TYR A 123 4.96 -11.06 1.07
C TYR A 123 4.92 -12.08 -0.06
N ARG A 124 4.05 -13.09 0.02
CA ARG A 124 4.10 -14.29 -0.86
C ARG A 124 3.76 -14.01 -2.32
N ASP A 125 2.93 -13.01 -2.60
CA ASP A 125 2.50 -12.76 -3.98
C ASP A 125 3.32 -11.65 -4.65
N LYS A 126 4.12 -10.89 -3.87
CA LYS A 126 4.83 -9.71 -4.37
C LYS A 126 6.35 -9.76 -4.23
N PHE A 127 6.85 -10.40 -3.19
CA PHE A 127 8.27 -10.44 -2.85
C PHE A 127 8.84 -11.87 -2.82
N ILE A 128 8.01 -12.89 -2.60
CA ILE A 128 8.47 -14.28 -2.51
C ILE A 128 7.76 -15.10 -3.59
N LEU A 129 8.22 -14.96 -4.83
CA LEU A 129 7.69 -15.69 -5.98
C LEU A 129 7.83 -17.21 -5.80
N LYS A 130 6.88 -17.97 -6.35
CA LYS A 130 7.02 -19.42 -6.42
C LYS A 130 7.98 -19.81 -7.54
N GLU A 131 8.57 -20.99 -7.41
CA GLU A 131 9.44 -21.56 -8.44
C GLU A 131 8.71 -21.65 -9.79
N GLY A 132 9.25 -20.98 -10.81
CA GLY A 132 8.68 -20.93 -12.16
C GLY A 132 7.74 -19.75 -12.46
N GLU A 133 7.50 -18.84 -11.51
CA GLU A 133 6.82 -17.57 -11.78
C GLU A 133 7.83 -16.53 -12.30
N GLU A 134 7.54 -15.92 -13.45
CA GLU A 134 8.31 -14.78 -13.95
C GLU A 134 7.91 -13.50 -13.22
N GLU A 135 8.91 -12.73 -12.80
CA GLU A 135 8.71 -11.43 -12.18
C GLU A 135 8.13 -10.44 -13.21
N THR A 136 6.87 -10.03 -12.98
CA THR A 136 6.27 -8.92 -13.73
C THR A 136 6.24 -7.69 -12.82
N SER A 137 7.32 -6.91 -12.83
CA SER A 137 7.39 -5.62 -12.15
C SER A 137 6.70 -4.56 -13.02
N THR A 138 5.79 -3.79 -12.41
CA THR A 138 5.22 -2.59 -13.02
C THR A 138 5.85 -1.34 -12.42
N LEU A 139 5.81 -0.22 -13.14
CA LEU A 139 6.26 1.07 -12.60
C LEU A 139 5.57 1.42 -11.26
N GLU A 140 4.28 1.09 -11.10
CA GLU A 140 3.58 1.31 -9.82
C GLU A 140 4.21 0.50 -8.67
N ASP A 141 4.67 -0.71 -8.95
CA ASP A 141 5.26 -1.59 -7.96
C ASP A 141 6.66 -1.15 -7.57
N TYR A 142 7.46 -0.71 -8.54
CA TYR A 142 8.73 -0.06 -8.26
C TYR A 142 8.58 1.19 -7.39
N LEU A 143 7.65 2.08 -7.75
CA LEU A 143 7.40 3.28 -6.95
C LEU A 143 6.91 2.91 -5.55
N SER A 144 6.13 1.84 -5.41
CA SER A 144 5.69 1.33 -4.09
C SER A 144 6.87 0.81 -3.26
N CYS A 145 7.81 0.08 -3.88
CA CYS A 145 9.03 -0.39 -3.23
C CYS A 145 9.93 0.78 -2.81
N LYS A 146 10.13 1.77 -3.71
CA LYS A 146 10.89 2.99 -3.42
C LYS A 146 10.30 3.76 -2.23
N LYS A 147 8.98 3.96 -2.20
CA LYS A 147 8.28 4.63 -1.09
C LYS A 147 8.47 3.88 0.23
N THR A 148 8.29 2.56 0.20
CA THR A 148 8.43 1.69 1.36
C THR A 148 9.83 1.81 1.96
N LEU A 149 10.88 1.62 1.17
CA LEU A 149 12.26 1.68 1.67
C LEU A 149 12.64 3.06 2.15
N LEU A 150 12.28 4.11 1.41
CA LEU A 150 12.54 5.50 1.81
C LEU A 150 11.97 5.79 3.20
N LEU A 151 10.70 5.43 3.43
CA LEU A 151 10.04 5.67 4.71
C LEU A 151 10.58 4.75 5.80
N TYR A 152 10.95 3.51 5.47
CA TYR A 152 11.55 2.57 6.42
C TYR A 152 12.89 3.11 6.95
N ASP A 153 13.79 3.51 6.04
CA ASP A 153 15.07 4.12 6.39
C ASP A 153 14.88 5.43 7.18
N TRP A 154 13.89 6.24 6.80
CA TRP A 154 13.61 7.47 7.53
C TRP A 154 13.10 7.21 8.95
N ILE A 155 12.18 6.27 9.15
CA ILE A 155 11.64 5.95 10.48
C ILE A 155 12.69 5.31 11.39
N LYS A 156 13.64 4.54 10.85
CA LYS A 156 14.79 4.04 11.62
C LYS A 156 15.65 5.14 12.21
N GLY A 157 15.71 6.30 11.55
CA GLY A 157 16.39 7.49 12.05
C GLY A 157 17.91 7.36 12.15
N ASP A 158 18.50 6.35 11.51
CA ASP A 158 19.93 6.08 11.46
C ASP A 158 20.65 6.83 10.33
N LYS A 159 19.90 7.35 9.35
CA LYS A 159 20.41 8.17 8.25
C LYS A 159 20.06 9.64 8.41
N GLU A 160 21.02 10.52 8.12
CA GLU A 160 20.74 11.95 7.96
C GLU A 160 19.84 12.20 6.75
N VAL A 161 18.99 13.24 6.82
CA VAL A 161 18.08 13.62 5.72
C VAL A 161 18.84 13.83 4.42
N LYS A 162 20.05 14.40 4.46
CA LYS A 162 20.88 14.61 3.28
C LYS A 162 21.30 13.30 2.60
N SER A 163 21.58 12.26 3.38
CA SER A 163 21.89 10.93 2.85
C SER A 163 20.67 10.30 2.19
N LEU A 164 19.48 10.46 2.79
CA LEU A 164 18.22 10.01 2.19
C LEU A 164 17.93 10.74 0.88
N GLU A 165 18.13 12.06 0.83
CA GLU A 165 17.98 12.87 -0.38
C GLU A 165 18.87 12.37 -1.52
N GLN A 166 20.13 12.03 -1.22
CA GLN A 166 21.09 11.51 -2.19
C GLN A 166 20.76 10.08 -2.64
N GLU A 167 20.47 9.16 -1.70
CA GLU A 167 20.23 7.75 -2.00
C GLU A 167 18.92 7.53 -2.80
N TYR A 168 17.88 8.31 -2.49
CA TYR A 168 16.58 8.18 -3.15
C TYR A 168 16.37 9.18 -4.28
N ILE A 169 17.31 10.10 -4.50
CA ILE A 169 17.25 11.17 -5.51
C ILE A 169 15.97 12.00 -5.31
N LEU A 170 15.81 12.53 -4.09
CA LEU A 170 14.63 13.28 -3.66
C LEU A 170 15.04 14.51 -2.87
N TYR A 171 14.15 15.49 -2.82
CA TYR A 171 14.28 16.60 -1.89
C TYR A 171 13.48 16.31 -0.61
N LYS A 172 13.93 16.88 0.50
CA LYS A 172 13.28 16.80 1.82
C LYS A 172 11.80 17.12 1.76
N GLY A 173 11.39 18.11 0.96
CA GLY A 173 9.96 18.45 0.79
C GLY A 173 9.12 17.28 0.24
N SER A 174 9.68 16.49 -0.68
CA SER A 174 9.03 15.30 -1.24
C SER A 174 8.94 14.18 -0.21
N ILE A 175 9.99 14.02 0.59
CA ILE A 175 10.04 13.06 1.70
C ILE A 175 8.94 13.41 2.71
N LEU A 176 8.87 14.67 3.18
CA LEU A 176 7.84 15.15 4.10
C LEU A 176 6.42 14.94 3.59
N ARG A 177 6.14 15.33 2.34
CA ARG A 177 4.82 15.14 1.72
C ARG A 177 4.42 13.67 1.62
N LEU A 178 5.39 12.79 1.35
CA LEU A 178 5.14 11.36 1.31
C LEU A 178 4.80 10.81 2.71
N ALA A 179 5.54 11.21 3.75
CA ALA A 179 5.20 10.81 5.13
C ALA A 179 3.84 11.31 5.55
N GLU A 180 3.46 12.56 5.25
CA GLU A 180 2.12 13.07 5.54
C GLU A 180 1.04 12.19 4.89
N GLY A 181 1.24 11.79 3.63
CA GLY A 181 0.36 10.86 2.93
C GLY A 181 0.28 9.49 3.60
N PHE A 182 1.42 8.94 4.04
CA PHE A 182 1.45 7.65 4.75
C PHE A 182 0.87 7.73 6.17
N CYS A 183 1.04 8.85 6.88
CA CYS A 183 0.37 9.10 8.16
C CYS A 183 -1.15 9.09 7.98
N TRP A 184 -1.66 9.79 6.95
CA TRP A 184 -3.09 9.76 6.63
C TRP A 184 -3.60 8.35 6.29
N LEU A 185 -2.81 7.53 5.57
CA LEU A 185 -3.17 6.14 5.30
C LEU A 185 -3.14 5.27 6.56
N ALA A 186 -2.14 5.45 7.43
CA ALA A 186 -2.04 4.75 8.71
C ALA A 186 -3.23 5.09 9.63
N ASP A 187 -3.59 6.37 9.72
CA ASP A 187 -4.76 6.85 10.46
C ASP A 187 -6.08 6.32 9.89
N SER A 188 -6.12 6.08 8.58
CA SER A 188 -7.27 5.47 7.91
C SER A 188 -7.36 3.98 8.22
N LEU A 189 -6.24 3.26 8.15
CA LEU A 189 -6.15 1.84 8.53
C LEU A 189 -6.53 1.64 10.01
N ALA A 190 -6.03 2.48 10.91
CA ALA A 190 -6.35 2.42 12.34
C ALA A 190 -7.85 2.57 12.59
N ALA A 191 -8.52 3.54 11.96
CA ALA A 191 -9.96 3.71 12.12
C ALA A 191 -10.78 2.53 11.54
N ILE A 192 -10.30 1.93 10.45
CA ILE A 192 -10.93 0.71 9.90
C ILE A 192 -10.76 -0.45 10.88
N ALA A 193 -9.57 -0.64 11.43
CA ALA A 193 -9.30 -1.65 12.46
C ALA A 193 -10.20 -1.47 13.69
N GLU A 194 -10.36 -0.24 14.18
CA GLU A 194 -11.26 0.10 15.28
C GLU A 194 -12.71 -0.24 14.95
N SER A 195 -13.20 0.18 13.77
CA SER A 195 -14.57 -0.10 13.33
C SER A 195 -14.84 -1.61 13.18
N ALA A 196 -13.80 -2.38 12.82
CA ALA A 196 -13.86 -3.83 12.68
C ALA A 196 -13.66 -4.57 14.02
N CYS A 197 -13.52 -3.85 15.14
CA CYS A 197 -13.16 -4.41 16.45
C CYS A 197 -11.92 -5.31 16.39
N TRP A 198 -10.94 -4.96 15.54
CA TRP A 198 -9.70 -5.70 15.38
C TRP A 198 -8.81 -5.46 16.59
N LYS A 199 -9.07 -6.22 17.66
CA LYS A 199 -8.34 -6.12 18.92
C LYS A 199 -7.05 -6.94 18.87
N LYS A 200 -5.99 -6.40 19.50
CA LYS A 200 -4.77 -7.13 19.80
C LYS A 200 -5.13 -8.34 20.67
N LYS A 201 -4.69 -9.56 20.30
CA LYS A 201 -4.77 -10.71 21.21
C LYS A 201 -3.98 -10.35 22.47
N THR A 202 -4.68 -10.09 23.57
CA THR A 202 -4.06 -10.00 24.89
C THR A 202 -3.41 -11.35 25.18
N LYS A 203 -2.09 -11.38 25.41
CA LYS A 203 -1.42 -12.55 25.96
C LYS A 203 -2.11 -12.85 27.30
N ILE A 204 -2.89 -13.93 27.35
CA ILE A 204 -3.28 -14.53 28.62
C ILE A 204 -2.01 -15.22 29.09
N ASN A 205 -1.35 -14.64 30.10
CA ASN A 205 -0.25 -15.32 30.79
C ASN A 205 -0.84 -16.57 31.45
N SER A 206 -0.54 -17.75 30.89
CA SER A 206 -0.74 -19.05 31.52
C SER A 206 0.56 -19.52 32.14
#